data_AF-A0A937SH61-F1
#
_entry.id   AF-A0A937SH61-F1
#
_cell.length_a   1.000
_cell.length_b   1.000
_cell.length_c   1.000
_cell.angle_alpha   90.00
_cell.angle_beta   90.00
_cell.angle_gamma   90.00
#
_symmetry.space_group_name_H-M   'P 1'
#
loop_
_entity.id
_entity.type
_entity.pdbx_description
1 polymer ?
#
loop_
_entity_poly.entity_id
_entity_poly.type
_entity_poly.pdbx_seq_one_letter_code
_entity_poly.pdbx_strand_id
1 'polypeptide(L)'
;MRPDTPDTMTKADFITGIVLVAFSTIVAVESWRMPRFENTNVNPYSVPGIVPGILSVIIMILGAVLIARSIYRGGHRLGWTSGTVKSTLTAPENKRLFFAVFLTVGYGGGLIGSAPYWLATFLFVFLFILIFDLQSSTTRARKTRVAIVGFVVAAVTSGLVTWVFTEAFLVTLP
;
A
#
# COMPACT_ATOMS: atom_id res chain seq x y z
N MET A 1 10.12 3.32 -26.48
CA MET A 1 10.55 4.21 -25.38
C MET A 1 10.62 5.62 -25.93
N ARG A 2 9.70 6.51 -25.54
CA ARG A 2 9.84 7.94 -25.85
C ARG A 2 10.89 8.51 -24.88
N PRO A 3 11.85 9.33 -25.35
CA PRO A 3 12.77 9.99 -24.45
C PRO A 3 12.00 10.98 -23.59
N ASP A 4 11.95 10.72 -22.28
CA ASP A 4 11.34 11.64 -21.31
C ASP A 4 12.20 12.92 -21.27
N THR A 5 11.62 14.04 -21.69
CA THR A 5 12.33 15.32 -21.68
C THR A 5 12.52 15.80 -20.23
N PRO A 6 13.62 16.50 -19.89
CA PRO A 6 13.92 16.93 -18.51
C PRO A 6 12.77 17.68 -17.81
N ASP A 7 11.93 18.36 -18.59
CA ASP A 7 10.77 19.11 -18.13
C ASP A 7 9.63 18.20 -17.64
N THR A 8 9.45 17.02 -18.25
CA THR A 8 8.42 16.05 -17.82
C THR A 8 8.77 15.37 -16.51
N MET A 9 10.04 15.03 -16.29
CA MET A 9 10.51 14.47 -15.02
C MET A 9 10.35 15.46 -13.86
N THR A 10 10.67 16.74 -14.09
CA THR A 10 10.58 17.78 -13.05
C THR A 10 9.13 18.04 -12.61
N LYS A 11 8.15 17.90 -13.52
CA LYS A 11 6.71 17.94 -13.18
C LYS A 11 6.26 16.73 -12.37
N ALA A 12 6.70 15.53 -12.76
CA ALA A 12 6.34 14.30 -12.07
C ALA A 12 6.86 14.29 -10.63
N ASP A 13 8.09 14.79 -10.41
CA ASP A 13 8.68 14.96 -9.08
C ASP A 13 7.85 15.91 -8.20
N PHE A 14 7.29 16.98 -8.78
CA PHE A 14 6.45 17.94 -8.04
C PHE A 14 5.14 17.30 -7.55
N ILE A 15 4.42 16.62 -8.46
CA ILE A 15 3.15 15.97 -8.14
C ILE A 15 3.37 14.86 -7.12
N THR A 16 4.41 14.04 -7.34
CA THR A 16 4.78 12.97 -6.41
C THR A 16 5.11 13.54 -5.04
N GLY A 17 5.89 14.63 -4.98
CA GLY A 17 6.20 15.32 -3.74
C GLY A 17 4.95 15.81 -2.99
N ILE A 18 4.00 16.45 -3.68
CA ILE A 18 2.72 16.88 -3.07
C ILE A 18 1.94 15.70 -2.52
N VAL A 19 1.78 14.63 -3.30
CA VAL A 19 1.04 13.43 -2.88
C VAL A 19 1.69 12.78 -1.67
N LEU A 20 3.03 12.66 -1.66
CA LEU A 20 3.78 12.12 -0.53
C LEU A 20 3.64 12.98 0.73
N VAL A 21 3.71 14.30 0.61
CA VAL A 21 3.52 15.22 1.76
C VAL A 21 2.09 15.12 2.30
N ALA A 22 1.08 15.13 1.43
CA ALA A 22 -0.31 15.00 1.85
C ALA A 22 -0.57 13.64 2.54
N PHE A 23 -0.10 12.55 1.94
CA PHE A 23 -0.25 11.19 2.49
C PHE A 23 0.48 11.03 3.82
N SER A 24 1.74 11.46 3.91
CA SER A 24 2.51 11.40 5.15
C SER A 24 1.90 12.24 6.26
N THR A 25 1.31 13.40 5.95
CA THR A 25 0.59 14.21 6.94
C THR A 25 -0.60 13.44 7.53
N ILE A 26 -1.39 12.76 6.68
CA ILE A 26 -2.51 11.93 7.15
C ILE A 26 -1.98 10.82 8.07
N VAL A 27 -0.95 10.09 7.65
CA VAL A 27 -0.36 9.01 8.47
C VAL A 27 0.21 9.53 9.79
N ALA A 28 0.84 10.72 9.80
CA ALA A 28 1.35 11.34 11.01
C ALA A 28 0.22 11.67 12.00
N VAL A 29 -0.90 12.20 11.50
CA VAL A 29 -2.09 12.48 12.33
C VAL A 29 -2.68 11.19 12.90
N GLU A 30 -2.82 10.15 12.08
CA GLU A 30 -3.35 8.86 12.54
C GLU A 30 -2.41 8.17 13.54
N SER A 31 -1.10 8.22 13.30
CA SER A 31 -0.06 7.77 14.25
C SER A 31 -0.16 8.53 15.57
N TRP A 32 -0.38 9.85 15.53
CA TRP A 32 -0.50 10.66 16.74
C TRP A 32 -1.76 10.35 17.56
N ARG A 33 -2.85 9.97 16.89
CA ARG A 33 -4.12 9.58 17.52
C ARG A 33 -4.06 8.21 18.20
N MET A 34 -3.02 7.41 17.95
CA MET A 34 -2.92 6.08 18.56
C MET A 34 -2.67 6.17 20.07
N PRO A 35 -3.30 5.28 20.88
CA PRO A 35 -3.16 5.28 22.32
C PRO A 35 -1.70 5.12 22.74
N ARG A 36 -1.25 6.02 23.61
CA ARG A 36 0.04 5.90 24.30
C ARG A 36 -0.27 5.20 25.62
N PHE A 37 0.19 3.96 25.77
CA PHE A 37 -0.02 3.15 26.98
C PHE A 37 0.82 3.66 28.18
N GLU A 38 0.84 4.99 28.38
CA GLU A 38 1.61 5.69 29.41
C GLU A 38 1.16 5.28 30.83
N ASN A 39 -0.10 4.86 30.96
CA ASN A 39 -0.68 4.42 32.23
C ASN A 39 -0.42 2.93 32.57
N THR A 40 0.24 2.16 31.71
CA THR A 40 0.32 0.68 31.85
C THR A 40 1.69 0.16 32.31
N ASN A 41 2.67 0.98 32.72
CA ASN A 41 4.04 0.50 33.06
C ASN A 41 4.71 -0.32 31.93
N VAL A 42 4.21 -0.21 30.69
CA VAL A 42 4.77 -0.86 29.51
C VAL A 42 5.90 -0.01 28.96
N ASN A 43 6.90 -0.66 28.36
CA ASN A 43 8.04 0.02 27.76
C ASN A 43 7.57 1.10 26.75
N PRO A 44 7.99 2.37 26.90
CA PRO A 44 7.60 3.47 26.01
C PRO A 44 7.87 3.22 24.52
N TYR A 45 8.81 2.35 24.17
CA TYR A 45 9.12 2.00 22.79
C TYR A 45 8.13 1.01 22.14
N SER A 46 7.19 0.47 22.90
CA SER A 46 6.18 -0.48 22.42
C SER A 46 4.88 0.18 21.98
N VAL A 47 4.82 1.51 21.90
CA VAL A 47 3.64 2.24 21.46
C VAL A 47 3.42 2.01 19.95
N PRO A 48 2.21 1.57 19.51
CA PRO A 48 1.95 1.18 18.12
C PRO A 48 2.14 2.32 17.12
N GLY A 49 2.03 3.58 17.55
CA GLY A 49 2.18 4.76 16.70
C GLY A 49 3.62 5.11 16.32
N ILE A 50 4.66 4.58 16.99
CA ILE A 50 6.04 5.06 16.80
C ILE A 50 6.57 4.77 15.40
N VAL A 51 6.47 3.52 14.95
CA VAL A 51 6.97 3.10 13.62
C VAL A 51 6.28 3.86 12.48
N PRO A 52 4.92 3.89 12.39
CA PRO A 52 4.27 4.68 11.34
C PRO A 52 4.56 6.18 11.48
N GLY A 53 4.73 6.68 12.70
CA GLY A 53 5.11 8.08 12.96
C GLY A 53 6.47 8.44 12.38
N ILE A 54 7.51 7.67 12.68
CA ILE A 54 8.87 7.88 12.14
C ILE A 54 8.86 7.81 10.61
N LEU A 55 8.21 6.78 10.05
CA LEU A 55 8.15 6.60 8.60
C LEU A 55 7.42 7.77 7.92
N SER A 56 6.33 8.26 8.53
CA SER A 56 5.61 9.42 8.02
C SER A 56 6.48 10.67 7.97
N VAL A 57 7.28 10.94 9.01
CA VAL A 57 8.18 12.10 9.04
C VAL A 57 9.25 12.00 7.95
N ILE A 58 9.85 10.82 7.77
CA ILE A 58 10.86 10.61 6.72
C ILE A 58 10.25 10.87 5.33
N ILE A 59 9.07 10.29 5.05
CA ILE A 59 8.38 10.47 3.76
C ILE A 59 8.00 11.95 3.55
N MET A 60 7.55 12.64 4.60
CA MET A 60 7.22 14.06 4.54
C MET A 60 8.43 14.91 4.16
N ILE A 61 9.60 14.63 4.77
CA ILE A 61 10.86 15.32 4.45
C ILE A 61 11.25 15.06 3.00
N LEU A 62 11.23 13.80 2.55
CA LEU A 62 11.58 13.45 1.17
C LEU A 62 10.62 14.11 0.17
N GLY A 63 9.31 14.12 0.45
CA GLY A 63 8.32 14.79 -0.37
C GLY A 63 8.54 16.31 -0.44
N ALA A 64 8.89 16.94 0.69
CA ALA A 64 9.24 18.36 0.74
C ALA A 64 10.51 18.67 -0.06
N VAL A 65 11.53 17.80 0.00
CA VAL A 65 12.76 17.93 -0.81
C VAL A 65 12.46 17.81 -2.30
N LEU A 66 11.58 16.87 -2.71
CA LEU A 66 11.15 16.73 -4.10
C LEU A 66 10.41 17.98 -4.59
N ILE A 67 9.50 18.51 -3.77
CA ILE A 67 8.82 19.78 -4.05
C ILE A 67 9.86 20.87 -4.25
N ALA A 68 10.70 21.13 -3.24
CA ALA A 68 11.73 22.18 -3.25
C ALA A 68 12.62 22.08 -4.51
N ARG A 69 13.16 20.89 -4.80
CA ARG A 69 13.96 20.63 -5.99
C ARG A 69 13.21 20.96 -7.28
N SER A 70 11.93 20.63 -7.37
CA SER A 70 11.10 20.95 -8.53
C SER A 70 10.83 22.47 -8.66
N ILE A 71 10.62 23.18 -7.54
CA ILE A 71 10.51 24.65 -7.49
C ILE A 71 11.78 25.27 -8.10
N TYR A 72 12.95 24.87 -7.59
CA TYR A 72 14.24 25.40 -8.03
C TYR A 72 14.52 25.14 -9.51
N ARG A 73 13.97 24.06 -10.08
CA ARG A 73 14.10 23.69 -11.49
C ARG A 73 12.98 24.24 -12.38
N GLY A 74 12.10 25.10 -11.86
CA GLY A 74 11.04 25.76 -12.63
C GLY A 74 9.80 24.91 -12.91
N GLY A 75 9.62 23.78 -12.23
CA GLY A 75 8.48 22.87 -12.42
C GLY A 75 7.11 23.52 -12.21
N HIS A 76 7.03 24.57 -11.36
CA HIS A 76 5.80 25.32 -11.10
C HIS A 76 5.29 26.16 -12.26
N ARG A 77 6.15 26.54 -13.21
CA ARG A 77 5.76 27.43 -14.34
C ARG A 77 5.12 26.66 -15.49
N LEU A 78 5.19 25.34 -15.46
CA LEU A 78 4.72 24.50 -16.56
C LEU A 78 3.30 23.99 -16.25
N GLY A 79 2.31 24.86 -16.48
CA GLY A 79 0.86 24.60 -16.62
C GLY A 79 0.26 23.27 -16.13
N TRP A 80 -0.78 23.39 -15.31
CA TRP A 80 -1.68 22.32 -14.89
C TRP A 80 -2.33 21.61 -16.09
N THR A 81 -1.66 20.61 -16.66
CA THR A 81 -2.24 19.77 -17.71
C THR A 81 -2.76 18.48 -17.08
N SER A 82 -4.06 18.42 -16.82
CA SER A 82 -4.81 17.24 -16.34
C SER A 82 -4.63 15.99 -17.22
N GLY A 83 -4.01 16.13 -18.40
CA GLY A 83 -3.67 15.04 -19.31
C GLY A 83 -2.54 14.11 -18.82
N THR A 84 -1.54 14.60 -18.07
CA THR A 84 -0.46 13.75 -17.57
C THR A 84 -0.94 12.87 -16.42
N VAL A 85 -1.72 13.41 -15.48
CA VAL A 85 -2.31 12.62 -14.38
C VAL A 85 -3.22 11.50 -14.92
N LYS A 86 -4.04 11.80 -15.95
CA LYS A 86 -4.86 10.79 -16.62
C LYS A 86 -4.02 9.76 -17.37
N SER A 87 -2.94 10.13 -18.06
CA SER A 87 -2.11 9.17 -18.81
C SER A 87 -1.25 8.29 -17.90
N THR A 88 -0.76 8.83 -16.78
CA THR A 88 -0.06 8.04 -15.76
C THR A 88 -1.03 7.06 -15.09
N LEU A 89 -2.25 7.49 -14.71
CA LEU A 89 -3.25 6.60 -14.10
C LEU A 89 -3.83 5.53 -15.05
N THR A 90 -3.89 5.79 -16.35
CA THR A 90 -4.43 4.84 -17.33
C THR A 90 -3.40 3.87 -17.90
N ALA A 91 -2.11 4.03 -17.57
CA ALA A 91 -1.08 3.05 -17.90
C ALA A 91 -1.42 1.67 -17.29
N PRO A 92 -1.15 0.56 -18.02
CA PRO A 92 -1.45 -0.80 -17.53
C PRO A 92 -0.81 -1.10 -16.16
N GLU A 93 0.40 -0.57 -15.92
CA GLU A 93 1.12 -0.69 -14.65
C GLU A 93 0.41 0.02 -13.49
N ASN A 94 -0.18 1.19 -13.74
CA ASN A 94 -0.92 1.93 -12.71
C ASN A 94 -2.25 1.27 -12.36
N LYS A 95 -2.90 0.56 -13.30
CA LYS A 95 -4.10 -0.24 -12.97
C LYS A 95 -3.76 -1.34 -11.98
N ARG A 96 -2.63 -2.03 -12.18
CA ARG A 96 -2.14 -3.07 -11.27
C ARG A 96 -1.84 -2.50 -9.89
N LEU A 97 -1.17 -1.35 -9.81
CA LEU A 97 -0.93 -0.64 -8.56
C LEU A 97 -2.24 -0.26 -7.86
N PHE A 98 -3.22 0.27 -8.61
CA PHE A 98 -4.53 0.65 -8.08
C PHE A 98 -5.27 -0.56 -7.50
N PHE A 99 -5.31 -1.70 -8.19
CA PHE A 99 -5.90 -2.93 -7.65
C PHE A 99 -5.18 -3.44 -6.41
N ALA A 100 -3.83 -3.35 -6.34
CA ALA A 100 -3.08 -3.70 -5.14
C ALA A 100 -3.51 -2.83 -3.95
N VAL A 101 -3.54 -1.50 -4.14
CA VAL A 101 -3.94 -0.56 -3.09
C VAL A 101 -5.37 -0.82 -2.66
N PHE A 102 -6.30 -0.93 -3.62
CA PHE A 102 -7.70 -1.19 -3.34
C PHE A 102 -7.92 -2.50 -2.55
N LEU A 103 -7.28 -3.59 -2.98
CA LEU A 103 -7.41 -4.88 -2.31
C LEU A 103 -6.80 -4.86 -0.91
N THR A 104 -5.67 -4.18 -0.73
CA THR A 104 -4.98 -4.07 0.57
C THR A 104 -5.78 -3.23 1.56
N VAL A 105 -6.27 -2.07 1.12
CA VAL A 105 -7.11 -1.19 1.95
C VAL A 105 -8.45 -1.85 2.26
N GLY A 106 -9.07 -2.52 1.28
CA GLY A 106 -10.32 -3.27 1.48
C GLY A 106 -10.16 -4.42 2.46
N TYR A 107 -9.05 -5.15 2.40
CA TYR A 107 -8.73 -6.21 3.36
C TYR A 107 -8.57 -5.63 4.77
N GLY A 108 -7.68 -4.65 4.94
CA GLY A 108 -7.36 -4.10 6.26
C GLY A 108 -8.50 -3.30 6.90
N GLY A 109 -9.22 -2.49 6.12
CA GLY A 109 -10.24 -1.58 6.62
C GLY A 109 -11.67 -2.13 6.61
N GLY A 110 -11.96 -3.13 5.78
CA GLY A 110 -13.32 -3.67 5.63
C GLY A 110 -13.46 -5.12 6.06
N LEU A 111 -12.52 -5.99 5.66
CA LEU A 111 -12.64 -7.44 5.86
C LEU A 111 -12.22 -7.87 7.27
N ILE A 112 -11.20 -7.23 7.84
CA ILE A 112 -10.79 -7.45 9.23
C ILE A 112 -11.87 -6.88 10.16
N GLY A 113 -12.53 -7.76 10.92
CA GLY A 113 -13.57 -7.42 11.89
C GLY A 113 -15.02 -7.60 11.39
N SER A 114 -15.23 -7.84 10.09
CA SER A 114 -16.55 -8.15 9.53
C SER A 114 -16.73 -9.63 9.15
N ALA A 115 -15.65 -10.31 8.83
CA ALA A 115 -15.62 -11.74 8.52
C ALA A 115 -14.61 -12.47 9.42
N PRO A 116 -14.78 -13.79 9.61
CA PRO A 116 -13.79 -14.61 10.31
C PRO A 116 -12.39 -14.43 9.70
N TYR A 117 -11.38 -14.20 10.52
CA TYR A 117 -10.03 -13.83 10.10
C TYR A 117 -9.42 -14.81 9.09
N TRP A 118 -9.63 -16.12 9.31
CA TRP A 118 -9.17 -17.17 8.40
C TRP A 118 -9.76 -17.00 6.99
N LEU A 119 -11.05 -16.66 6.89
CA LEU A 119 -11.75 -16.48 5.63
C LEU A 119 -11.31 -15.17 4.96
N ALA A 120 -11.16 -14.10 5.74
CA ALA A 120 -10.68 -12.81 5.24
C ALA A 120 -9.26 -12.94 4.64
N THR A 121 -8.35 -13.59 5.37
CA THR A 121 -6.95 -13.82 4.94
C THR A 121 -6.90 -14.73 3.72
N PHE A 122 -7.68 -15.81 3.72
CA PHE A 122 -7.78 -16.72 2.58
C PHE A 122 -8.25 -15.96 1.33
N LEU A 123 -9.35 -15.22 1.43
CA LEU A 123 -9.93 -14.50 0.31
C LEU A 123 -8.97 -13.43 -0.21
N PHE A 124 -8.31 -12.69 0.69
CA PHE A 124 -7.32 -11.68 0.31
C PHE A 124 -6.15 -12.29 -0.47
N VAL A 125 -5.48 -13.30 0.08
CA VAL A 125 -4.32 -13.94 -0.56
C VAL A 125 -4.74 -14.59 -1.89
N PHE A 126 -5.88 -15.26 -1.91
CA PHE A 126 -6.40 -15.90 -3.11
C PHE A 126 -6.72 -14.88 -4.21
N LEU A 127 -7.47 -13.82 -3.90
CA LEU A 127 -7.79 -12.76 -4.86
C LEU A 127 -6.54 -12.03 -5.34
N PHE A 128 -5.56 -11.81 -4.46
CA PHE A 128 -4.29 -11.18 -4.83
C PHE A 128 -3.54 -12.05 -5.85
N ILE A 129 -3.39 -13.35 -5.59
CA ILE A 129 -2.76 -14.27 -6.54
C ILE A 129 -3.55 -14.32 -7.85
N LEU A 130 -4.88 -14.39 -7.78
CA LEU A 130 -5.72 -14.42 -8.98
C LEU A 130 -5.56 -13.17 -9.84
N ILE A 131 -5.66 -11.98 -9.27
CA ILE A 131 -5.60 -10.72 -10.01
C ILE A 131 -4.22 -10.52 -10.63
N PHE A 132 -3.16 -10.85 -9.88
CA PHE A 132 -1.79 -10.51 -10.27
C PHE A 132 -1.11 -11.60 -11.13
N ASP A 133 -1.42 -12.88 -10.93
CA ASP A 133 -0.71 -13.98 -11.58
C ASP A 133 -1.52 -14.62 -12.74
N LEU A 134 -2.86 -14.55 -12.75
CA LEU A 134 -3.65 -14.96 -13.94
C LEU A 134 -3.46 -13.99 -15.11
N GLN A 135 -3.22 -12.70 -14.85
CA GLN A 135 -2.95 -11.72 -15.91
C GLN A 135 -1.62 -11.99 -16.63
N SER A 136 -0.67 -12.63 -15.96
CA SER A 136 0.65 -12.99 -16.52
C SER A 136 0.62 -14.27 -17.37
N SER A 137 -0.48 -15.03 -17.34
CA SER A 137 -0.57 -16.37 -17.91
C SER A 137 -1.41 -16.41 -19.20
N THR A 138 -0.77 -16.63 -20.35
CA THR A 138 -1.44 -16.64 -21.68
C THR A 138 -2.22 -17.94 -21.96
N THR A 139 -1.85 -19.06 -21.34
CA THR A 139 -2.41 -20.40 -21.65
C THR A 139 -3.41 -20.87 -20.61
N ARG A 140 -4.55 -21.47 -21.04
CA ARG A 140 -5.62 -21.98 -20.16
C ARG A 140 -5.11 -22.96 -19.08
N ALA A 141 -4.22 -23.89 -19.45
CA ALA A 141 -3.61 -24.84 -18.51
C ALA A 141 -2.78 -24.14 -17.41
N ARG A 142 -2.10 -23.04 -17.75
CA ARG A 142 -1.31 -22.26 -16.79
C ARG A 142 -2.22 -21.46 -15.85
N LYS A 143 -3.32 -20.90 -16.35
CA LYS A 143 -4.33 -20.24 -15.52
C LYS A 143 -4.96 -21.19 -14.50
N THR A 144 -5.33 -22.41 -14.91
CA THR A 144 -5.85 -23.42 -13.98
C THR A 144 -4.81 -23.82 -12.94
N ARG A 145 -3.55 -24.01 -13.35
CA ARG A 145 -2.46 -24.30 -12.41
C ARG A 145 -2.27 -23.18 -11.39
N VAL A 146 -2.26 -21.92 -11.82
CA VAL A 146 -2.12 -20.77 -10.92
C VAL A 146 -3.32 -20.68 -9.97
N ALA A 147 -4.55 -20.95 -10.44
CA ALA A 147 -5.71 -20.97 -9.57
C ALA A 147 -5.62 -22.08 -8.50
N ILE A 148 -5.19 -23.29 -8.88
CA ILE A 148 -5.01 -24.40 -7.93
C ILE A 148 -3.89 -24.10 -6.93
N VAL A 149 -2.72 -23.67 -7.42
CA VAL A 149 -1.59 -23.32 -6.55
C VAL A 149 -1.97 -22.15 -5.64
N GLY A 150 -2.64 -21.13 -6.17
CA GLY A 150 -3.12 -19.99 -5.41
C GLY A 150 -4.12 -20.37 -4.33
N PHE A 151 -5.02 -21.31 -4.62
CA PHE A 151 -5.96 -21.85 -3.63
C PHE A 151 -5.20 -22.57 -2.50
N VAL A 152 -4.25 -23.44 -2.85
CA VAL A 152 -3.44 -24.17 -1.86
C VAL A 152 -2.60 -23.20 -1.02
N VAL A 153 -1.93 -22.23 -1.64
CA VAL A 153 -1.14 -21.21 -0.95
C VAL A 153 -2.05 -20.40 -0.03
N ALA A 154 -3.20 -19.92 -0.50
CA ALA A 154 -4.13 -19.16 0.34
C ALA A 154 -4.65 -19.99 1.53
N ALA A 155 -4.97 -21.26 1.33
CA ALA A 155 -5.43 -22.16 2.39
C ALA A 155 -4.33 -22.40 3.43
N VAL A 156 -3.12 -22.72 2.98
CA VAL A 156 -1.95 -22.96 3.85
C VAL A 156 -1.57 -21.69 4.59
N THR A 157 -1.49 -20.55 3.90
CA THR A 157 -1.18 -19.26 4.52
C THR A 157 -2.23 -18.87 5.55
N SER A 158 -3.52 -18.94 5.20
CA SER A 158 -4.60 -18.63 6.14
C SER A 158 -4.56 -19.53 7.38
N GLY A 159 -4.39 -20.84 7.19
CA GLY A 159 -4.31 -21.80 8.29
C GLY A 159 -3.08 -21.56 9.19
N LEU A 160 -1.89 -21.41 8.60
CA LEU A 160 -0.65 -21.17 9.34
C LEU A 160 -0.69 -19.85 10.10
N VAL A 161 -1.15 -18.76 9.46
CA VAL A 161 -1.23 -17.46 10.12
C VAL A 161 -2.23 -17.52 11.26
N THR A 162 -3.43 -18.08 11.04
CA THR A 162 -4.43 -18.25 12.11
C THR A 162 -3.85 -19.08 13.27
N TRP A 163 -3.15 -20.18 12.97
CA TRP A 163 -2.52 -21.03 13.99
C TRP A 163 -1.44 -20.27 14.78
N VAL A 164 -0.54 -19.56 14.10
CA VAL A 164 0.51 -18.76 14.76
C VAL A 164 -0.10 -17.68 15.65
N PHE A 165 -1.13 -16.97 15.19
CA PHE A 165 -1.75 -15.92 16.00
C PHE A 165 -2.52 -16.47 17.20
N THR A 166 -3.27 -17.55 17.03
CA THR A 166 -4.05 -18.16 18.12
C THR A 166 -3.17 -18.90 19.13
N GLU A 167 -2.16 -19.66 18.66
CA GLU A 167 -1.38 -20.56 19.53
C GLU A 167 -0.03 -19.98 19.95
N ALA A 168 0.69 -19.31 19.04
CA ALA A 168 2.00 -18.74 19.38
C ALA A 168 1.87 -17.34 20.00
N PHE A 169 0.92 -16.52 19.54
CA PHE A 169 0.69 -15.18 20.06
C PHE A 169 -0.50 -15.08 21.02
N LEU A 170 -1.31 -16.14 21.19
CA LEU A 170 -2.47 -16.17 22.08
C LEU A 170 -3.45 -15.00 21.83
N VAL A 171 -3.57 -14.59 20.57
CA VAL A 171 -4.48 -13.51 20.14
C VAL A 171 -5.79 -14.14 19.69
N THR A 172 -6.89 -13.71 20.30
CA THR A 172 -8.25 -14.07 19.86
C THR A 172 -8.58 -13.33 18.57
N LEU A 173 -8.49 -14.04 17.45
CA LEU A 173 -8.89 -13.53 16.15
C LEU A 173 -10.43 -13.63 15.99
N PRO A 174 -11.11 -12.58 15.51
CA PRO A 174 -12.55 -12.61 15.22
C PRO A 174 -12.91 -13.51 14.02
#